data_AF-A0A3L7Q807-F1
#
_entry.id   AF-A0A3L7Q807-F1
#
_cell.length_a   1.000
_cell.length_b   1.000
_cell.length_c   1.000
_cell.angle_alpha   90.00
_cell.angle_beta   90.00
_cell.angle_gamma   90.00
#
_symmetry.space_group_name_H-M   'P 1'
#
loop_
_entity.id
_entity.type
_entity.pdbx_description
1 polymer ?
#
loop_
_entity_poly.entity_id
_entity_poly.type
_entity_poly.pdbx_seq_one_letter_code
_entity_poly.pdbx_strand_id
1 'polypeptide(L)'
;MKKMMILGVLALLGANLSAREPLLVPSQELALAAEPTQVIPAAEEKGTPVPYAEFAVQPSAETIKLYENVRVRDTKNIAPCAVSKIVQVKDPCDECCKIYVEICVPPCGCETVKCYRHGDRIRFIYGEYSVDVTTRRHDVVVNYND
;
A
#
# COMPACT_ATOMS: atom_id res chain seq x y z
N MET A 1 -42.11 30.15 11.65
CA MET A 1 -43.43 29.73 11.14
C MET A 1 -43.22 28.77 9.98
N LYS A 2 -43.83 27.57 10.02
CA LYS A 2 -44.34 26.75 8.87
C LYS A 2 -43.31 26.37 7.77
N LYS A 3 -42.97 25.11 7.46
CA LYS A 3 -43.65 23.79 7.47
C LYS A 3 -42.52 22.73 7.54
N MET A 4 -42.50 21.76 8.46
CA MET A 4 -43.29 20.54 8.58
C MET A 4 -43.35 19.61 7.35
N MET A 5 -42.78 18.42 7.57
CA MET A 5 -43.23 17.07 7.21
C MET A 5 -43.35 16.68 5.75
N ILE A 6 -42.56 15.66 5.36
CA ILE A 6 -43.09 14.47 4.67
C ILE A 6 -42.52 13.22 5.35
N LEU A 7 -43.42 12.48 6.02
CA LEU A 7 -43.31 11.07 6.39
C LEU A 7 -43.60 10.20 5.15
N GLY A 8 -43.00 9.01 5.09
CA GLY A 8 -43.39 7.93 4.18
C GLY A 8 -42.44 6.73 4.37
N VAL A 9 -42.57 5.98 5.46
CA VAL A 9 -43.32 4.71 5.60
C VAL A 9 -42.64 3.50 4.95
N LEU A 10 -42.36 2.53 5.83
CA LEU A 10 -41.83 1.18 5.65
C LEU A 10 -42.55 0.32 4.59
N ALA A 11 -41.76 -0.52 3.92
CA ALA A 11 -42.12 -1.89 3.51
C ALA A 11 -40.82 -2.72 3.54
N LEU A 12 -40.56 -3.53 4.57
CA LEU A 12 -40.92 -4.96 4.73
C LEU A 12 -40.35 -5.92 3.67
N LEU A 13 -39.57 -6.88 4.21
CA LEU A 13 -39.42 -8.28 3.81
C LEU A 13 -38.54 -8.63 2.59
N GLY A 14 -37.46 -9.35 2.89
CA GLY A 14 -36.65 -10.05 1.90
C GLY A 14 -35.46 -10.81 2.51
N ALA A 15 -35.69 -11.60 3.56
CA ALA A 15 -34.74 -12.61 3.98
C ALA A 15 -34.70 -13.72 2.92
N ASN A 16 -33.65 -13.78 2.11
CA ASN A 16 -33.35 -14.97 1.31
C ASN A 16 -32.19 -15.71 1.98
N LEU A 17 -32.58 -16.61 2.89
CA LEU A 17 -31.76 -17.70 3.38
C LEU A 17 -31.69 -18.75 2.25
N SER A 18 -30.68 -18.67 1.39
CA SER A 18 -30.40 -19.73 0.42
C SER A 18 -29.21 -20.54 0.91
N ALA A 19 -29.54 -21.68 1.52
CA ALA A 19 -28.60 -22.75 1.78
C ALA A 19 -28.10 -23.32 0.45
N ARG A 20 -26.77 -23.40 0.27
CA ARG A 20 -26.17 -24.44 -0.58
C ARG A 20 -24.71 -24.69 -0.23
N GLU A 21 -24.54 -25.80 0.49
CA GLU A 21 -23.47 -26.81 0.53
C GLU A 21 -22.01 -26.42 0.19
N PRO A 22 -21.05 -26.80 1.06
CA PRO A 22 -19.63 -26.81 0.73
C PRO A 22 -19.32 -28.04 -0.13
N LEU A 23 -18.96 -27.81 -1.40
CA LEU A 23 -18.33 -28.86 -2.20
C LEU A 23 -16.89 -29.05 -1.73
N LEU A 24 -16.73 -30.13 -0.98
CA LEU A 24 -15.49 -30.83 -0.73
C LEU A 24 -14.92 -31.45 -2.03
N VAL A 25 -13.63 -31.77 -1.94
CA VAL A 25 -12.85 -32.79 -2.69
C VAL A 25 -12.12 -32.27 -3.95
N PRO A 26 -10.92 -32.78 -4.34
CA PRO A 26 -9.89 -33.57 -3.63
C PRO A 26 -8.47 -32.95 -3.66
N SER A 27 -7.69 -33.28 -2.62
CA SER A 27 -6.23 -33.36 -2.68
C SER A 27 -5.77 -34.41 -3.70
N GLN A 28 -4.87 -34.05 -4.60
CA GLN A 28 -4.09 -35.03 -5.37
C GLN A 28 -2.66 -35.04 -4.84
N GLU A 29 -2.40 -35.99 -3.95
CA GLU A 29 -1.09 -36.61 -3.78
C GLU A 29 -0.92 -37.71 -4.84
N LEU A 30 0.25 -37.72 -5.49
CA LEU A 30 0.97 -38.81 -6.17
C LEU A 30 1.67 -38.18 -7.40
N ALA A 31 2.90 -38.50 -7.79
CA ALA A 31 4.00 -39.24 -7.23
C ALA A 31 5.19 -39.02 -8.18
N LEU A 32 6.39 -38.98 -7.61
CA LEU A 32 7.60 -39.67 -8.08
C LEU A 32 7.79 -39.84 -9.61
N ALA A 33 8.67 -39.04 -10.22
CA ALA A 33 9.42 -39.49 -11.39
C ALA A 33 10.82 -38.87 -11.40
N ALA A 34 11.80 -39.75 -11.63
CA ALA A 34 13.22 -39.54 -11.51
C ALA A 34 13.83 -38.63 -12.59
N GLU A 35 15.07 -38.24 -12.29
CA GLU A 35 16.00 -37.38 -13.01
C GLU A 35 16.18 -37.70 -14.50
N PRO A 36 16.63 -36.71 -15.30
CA PRO A 36 17.72 -36.97 -16.22
C PRO A 36 18.92 -36.09 -15.88
N THR A 37 19.99 -36.77 -15.43
CA THR A 37 21.37 -36.26 -15.43
C THR A 37 21.70 -35.74 -16.83
N GLN A 38 21.93 -34.43 -16.95
CA GLN A 38 22.59 -33.86 -18.12
C GLN A 38 24.09 -33.81 -17.84
N VAL A 39 24.81 -34.67 -18.56
CA VAL A 39 26.27 -34.68 -18.62
C VAL A 39 26.71 -33.41 -19.37
N ILE A 40 27.30 -32.46 -18.66
CA ILE A 40 27.95 -31.29 -19.27
C ILE A 40 29.42 -31.66 -19.54
N PRO A 41 29.94 -31.55 -20.76
CA PRO A 41 31.34 -31.80 -21.02
C PRO A 41 32.19 -30.70 -20.38
N ALA A 42 33.23 -31.12 -19.65
CA ALA A 42 34.25 -30.25 -19.11
C ALA A 42 35.04 -29.59 -20.26
N ALA A 43 34.77 -28.31 -20.51
CA ALA A 43 35.66 -27.43 -21.23
C ALA A 43 36.57 -26.76 -20.20
N GLU A 44 37.85 -27.14 -20.19
CA GLU A 44 38.89 -26.44 -19.44
C GLU A 44 39.13 -25.07 -20.08
N GLU A 45 38.45 -24.03 -19.59
CA GLU A 45 38.86 -22.65 -19.86
C GLU A 45 39.90 -22.21 -18.82
N LYS A 46 41.15 -22.06 -19.28
CA LYS A 46 42.20 -21.30 -18.59
C LYS A 46 41.78 -19.83 -18.52
N GLY A 47 40.97 -19.49 -17.53
CA GLY A 47 40.64 -18.11 -17.17
C GLY A 47 41.75 -17.50 -16.31
N THR A 48 42.42 -16.48 -16.83
CA THR A 48 43.29 -15.59 -16.05
C THR A 48 42.46 -14.91 -14.93
N PRO A 49 42.91 -14.87 -13.67
CA PRO A 49 42.13 -14.23 -12.61
C PRO A 49 42.06 -12.72 -12.84
N VAL A 50 40.88 -12.21 -13.12
CA VAL A 50 40.59 -10.77 -13.12
C VAL A 50 40.51 -10.32 -11.66
N PRO A 51 41.26 -9.30 -11.22
CA PRO A 51 41.16 -8.83 -9.85
C PRO A 51 39.75 -8.26 -9.63
N TYR A 52 39.02 -8.86 -8.69
CA TYR A 52 37.76 -8.30 -8.19
C TYR A 52 38.05 -6.93 -7.58
N ALA A 53 37.64 -5.86 -8.25
CA ALA A 53 37.58 -4.56 -7.61
C ALA A 53 36.45 -4.62 -6.57
N GLU A 54 36.81 -4.55 -5.29
CA GLU A 54 35.87 -4.34 -4.21
C GLU A 54 35.25 -2.95 -4.37
N PHE A 55 34.07 -2.88 -4.97
CA PHE A 55 33.26 -1.67 -4.92
C PHE A 55 32.75 -1.51 -3.48
N ALA A 56 33.45 -0.68 -2.71
CA ALA A 56 32.95 -0.20 -1.42
C ALA A 56 31.69 0.64 -1.67
N VAL A 57 30.51 0.01 -1.52
CA VAL A 57 29.24 0.72 -1.47
C VAL A 57 29.22 1.52 -0.18
N GLN A 58 29.50 2.82 -0.27
CA GLN A 58 29.27 3.72 0.85
C GLN A 58 27.76 3.94 0.98
N PRO A 59 27.12 3.61 2.13
CA PRO A 59 25.77 4.08 2.38
C PRO A 59 25.84 5.59 2.63
N SER A 60 25.46 6.39 1.62
CA SER A 60 25.16 7.81 1.83
C SER A 60 23.91 7.88 2.69
N ALA A 61 24.07 8.04 3.99
CA ALA A 61 22.97 8.27 4.92
C ALA A 61 22.48 9.73 4.77
N GLU A 62 21.82 10.03 3.67
CA GLU A 62 21.14 11.31 3.48
C GLU A 62 19.89 11.33 4.37
N THR A 63 19.89 12.24 5.34
CA THR A 63 18.72 12.49 6.21
C THR A 63 17.55 12.92 5.35
N ILE A 64 16.49 12.11 5.30
CA ILE A 64 15.25 12.44 4.58
C ILE A 64 14.60 13.64 5.26
N LYS A 65 14.52 14.77 4.55
CA LYS A 65 13.82 15.97 5.03
C LYS A 65 12.30 15.80 4.83
N LEU A 66 11.56 15.82 5.94
CA LEU A 66 10.09 15.82 5.91
C LEU A 66 9.56 17.22 5.56
N TYR A 67 8.44 17.25 4.85
CA TYR A 67 7.72 18.48 4.55
C TYR A 67 6.99 18.98 5.81
N GLU A 68 7.11 20.27 6.10
CA GLU A 68 6.64 20.84 7.37
C GLU A 68 5.17 21.30 7.31
N ASN A 69 4.68 21.74 6.15
CA ASN A 69 3.32 22.29 6.00
C ASN A 69 2.28 21.17 5.79
N VAL A 70 2.14 20.31 6.80
CA VAL A 70 1.19 19.20 6.81
C VAL A 70 0.02 19.50 7.74
N ARG A 71 -1.20 19.41 7.23
CA ARG A 71 -2.45 19.48 8.00
C ARG A 71 -3.02 18.09 8.18
N VAL A 72 -3.15 17.67 9.43
CA VAL A 72 -3.74 16.36 9.77
C VAL A 72 -5.22 16.53 10.11
N ARG A 73 -6.07 15.65 9.57
CA ARG A 73 -7.53 15.63 9.79
C ARG A 73 -8.00 14.25 10.25
N ASP A 74 -9.12 14.26 10.97
CA ASP A 74 -9.80 13.05 11.45
C ASP A 74 -8.88 12.12 12.27
N THR A 75 -8.06 12.71 13.16
CA THR A 75 -7.08 11.98 14.00
C THR A 75 -7.69 10.89 14.89
N LYS A 76 -8.99 10.98 15.19
CA LYS A 76 -9.74 9.95 15.93
C LYS A 76 -9.90 8.64 15.15
N ASN A 77 -9.71 8.67 13.82
CA ASN A 77 -9.79 7.52 12.93
C ASN A 77 -8.39 6.87 12.68
N ILE A 78 -7.35 7.33 13.39
CA ILE A 78 -6.04 6.69 13.33
C ILE A 78 -6.15 5.30 13.95
N ALA A 79 -5.62 4.30 13.23
CA ALA A 79 -5.66 2.91 13.68
C ALA A 79 -5.02 2.73 15.07
N PRO A 80 -5.57 1.83 15.91
CA PRO A 80 -4.92 1.46 17.15
C PRO A 80 -3.50 0.95 16.89
N CYS A 81 -2.56 1.35 17.74
CA CYS A 81 -1.14 0.97 17.62
C CYS A 81 -0.51 1.37 16.27
N ALA A 82 -0.94 2.47 15.67
CA ALA A 82 -0.38 2.94 14.41
C ALA A 82 1.13 3.22 14.51
N VAL A 83 1.84 2.86 13.44
CA VAL A 83 3.27 3.09 13.27
C VAL A 83 3.51 4.14 12.19
N SER A 84 4.55 4.94 12.38
CA SER A 84 4.96 5.96 11.41
C SER A 84 5.48 5.34 10.13
N LYS A 85 5.04 5.88 8.99
CA LYS A 85 5.51 5.53 7.65
C LYS A 85 5.77 6.80 6.86
N ILE A 86 6.95 6.91 6.26
CA ILE A 86 7.29 8.00 5.35
C ILE A 86 6.78 7.65 3.96
N VAL A 87 6.02 8.55 3.34
CA VAL A 87 5.50 8.41 1.97
C VAL A 87 5.93 9.58 1.11
N GLN A 88 6.15 9.30 -0.17
CA GLN A 88 6.49 10.31 -1.16
C GLN A 88 5.23 10.85 -1.84
N VAL A 89 5.10 12.17 -1.93
CA VAL A 89 3.97 12.85 -2.59
C VAL A 89 4.46 13.97 -3.52
N LYS A 90 3.56 14.47 -4.37
CA LYS A 90 3.84 15.65 -5.21
C LYS A 90 4.12 16.87 -4.32
N ASP A 91 5.10 17.69 -4.70
CA ASP A 91 5.33 18.95 -4.00
C ASP A 91 4.18 19.94 -4.32
N PRO A 92 3.48 20.50 -3.31
CA PRO A 92 2.44 21.48 -3.54
C PRO A 92 2.98 22.80 -4.13
N CYS A 93 4.24 23.14 -3.87
CA CYS A 93 4.89 24.36 -4.35
C CYS A 93 5.54 24.21 -5.74
N ASP A 94 5.91 22.99 -6.14
CA ASP A 94 6.49 22.69 -7.46
C ASP A 94 5.98 21.36 -8.02
N GLU A 95 5.19 21.40 -9.08
CA GLU A 95 4.59 20.20 -9.64
C GLU A 95 5.58 19.16 -10.17
N CYS A 96 6.81 19.57 -10.50
CA CYS A 96 7.86 18.68 -10.99
C CYS A 96 8.56 17.90 -9.87
N CYS A 97 8.47 18.41 -8.63
CA CYS A 97 9.21 17.88 -7.49
C CYS A 97 8.37 16.93 -6.64
N LYS A 98 9.07 16.19 -5.77
CA LYS A 98 8.48 15.29 -4.77
C LYS A 98 8.98 15.68 -3.39
N ILE A 99 8.10 15.54 -2.42
CA ILE A 99 8.38 15.75 -0.99
C ILE A 99 8.03 14.50 -0.22
N TYR A 100 8.55 14.41 1.01
CA TYR A 100 8.29 13.30 1.93
C TYR A 100 7.40 13.78 3.07
N VAL A 101 6.38 12.99 3.38
CA VAL A 101 5.49 13.23 4.52
C VAL A 101 5.37 11.96 5.35
N GLU A 102 5.22 12.13 6.66
CA GLU A 102 5.01 11.04 7.59
C GLU A 102 3.50 10.84 7.82
N ILE A 103 3.06 9.59 7.76
CA ILE A 103 1.68 9.16 8.05
C ILE A 103 1.69 8.03 9.08
N CYS A 104 0.59 7.87 9.82
CA CYS A 104 0.43 6.78 10.79
C CYS A 104 -0.42 5.66 10.18
N VAL A 105 0.08 4.41 10.17
CA VAL A 105 -0.59 3.28 9.52
C VAL A 105 -0.61 2.03 10.42
N PRO A 106 -1.53 1.08 10.21
CA PRO A 106 -1.52 -0.18 10.97
C PRO A 106 -0.20 -0.96 10.78
N PRO A 107 0.32 -1.65 11.81
CA PRO A 107 1.63 -2.32 11.77
C PRO A 107 1.70 -3.53 10.82
N CYS A 108 0.58 -4.16 10.46
CA CYS A 108 0.55 -5.43 9.72
C CYS A 108 -0.40 -5.42 8.51
N GLY A 109 -0.77 -4.25 7.98
CA GLY A 109 -1.72 -4.16 6.87
C GLY A 109 -1.07 -4.33 5.50
N CYS A 110 -1.64 -5.16 4.63
CA CYS A 110 -1.34 -5.11 3.21
C CYS A 110 -1.83 -3.78 2.65
N GLU A 111 -0.92 -2.98 2.07
CA GLU A 111 -1.30 -1.70 1.50
C GLU A 111 -1.81 -1.85 0.06
N THR A 112 -2.92 -1.20 -0.23
CA THR A 112 -3.32 -0.92 -1.61
C THR A 112 -3.23 0.59 -1.83
N VAL A 113 -2.39 1.00 -2.78
CA VAL A 113 -2.19 2.41 -3.12
C VAL A 113 -3.02 2.76 -4.34
N LYS A 114 -3.87 3.79 -4.22
CA LYS A 114 -4.63 4.37 -5.32
C LYS A 114 -4.18 5.80 -5.56
N CYS A 115 -3.56 6.03 -6.71
CA CYS A 115 -3.23 7.37 -7.18
C CYS A 115 -4.39 7.91 -8.02
N TYR A 116 -4.82 9.13 -7.76
CA TYR A 116 -5.87 9.79 -8.53
C TYR A 116 -5.29 10.59 -9.71
N ARG A 117 -6.17 11.02 -10.63
CA ARG A 117 -5.78 11.76 -11.84
C ARG A 117 -5.01 13.03 -11.45
N HIS A 118 -3.81 13.21 -12.01
CA HIS A 118 -2.85 14.29 -11.72
C HIS A 118 -1.98 14.12 -10.46
N GLY A 119 -2.14 13.01 -9.71
CA GLY A 119 -1.28 12.68 -8.57
C GLY A 119 -1.37 13.67 -7.41
N ASP A 120 -2.42 14.48 -7.38
CA ASP A 120 -2.73 15.45 -6.34
C ASP A 120 -3.32 14.78 -5.08
N ARG A 121 -3.81 13.54 -5.24
CA ARG A 121 -4.30 12.70 -4.16
C ARG A 121 -3.77 11.28 -4.30
N ILE A 122 -3.27 10.75 -3.18
CA ILE A 122 -2.88 9.35 -3.02
C ILE A 122 -3.68 8.79 -1.86
N ARG A 123 -4.34 7.65 -2.07
CA ARG A 123 -5.07 6.93 -1.02
C ARG A 123 -4.35 5.63 -0.70
N PHE A 124 -3.95 5.47 0.55
CA PHE A 124 -3.39 4.25 1.10
C PHE A 124 -4.50 3.49 1.83
N ILE A 125 -4.74 2.23 1.47
CA ILE A 125 -5.83 1.40 2.04
C ILE A 125 -5.19 0.24 2.79
N TYR A 126 -5.59 0.04 4.05
CA TYR A 126 -5.09 -0.98 4.98
C TYR A 126 -6.27 -1.75 5.61
N GLY A 127 -7.00 -2.51 4.79
CA GLY A 127 -8.22 -3.18 5.25
C GLY A 127 -9.35 -2.18 5.49
N GLU A 128 -9.78 -2.03 6.75
CA GLU A 128 -10.82 -1.07 7.16
C GLU A 128 -10.29 0.37 7.21
N TYR A 129 -9.00 0.56 7.51
CA TYR A 129 -8.41 1.90 7.58
C TYR A 129 -7.96 2.41 6.22
N SER A 130 -8.12 3.71 5.96
CA SER A 130 -7.52 4.36 4.81
C SER A 130 -7.02 5.77 5.10
N VAL A 131 -5.88 6.11 4.50
CA VAL A 131 -5.24 7.42 4.62
C VAL A 131 -5.24 8.11 3.25
N ASP A 132 -5.90 9.26 3.16
CA ASP A 132 -5.86 10.12 1.99
C ASP A 132 -4.80 11.21 2.19
N VAL A 133 -3.78 11.22 1.35
CA VAL A 133 -2.78 12.29 1.30
C VAL A 133 -3.06 13.15 0.08
N THR A 134 -3.48 14.39 0.31
CA THR A 134 -3.89 15.34 -0.72
C THR A 134 -2.99 16.57 -0.72
N THR A 135 -2.39 16.89 -1.85
CA THR A 135 -1.62 18.11 -2.06
C THR A 135 -2.56 19.20 -2.57
N ARG A 136 -2.67 20.33 -1.87
CA ARG A 136 -3.50 21.47 -2.28
C ARG A 136 -2.79 22.79 -2.03
N ARG A 137 -2.60 23.57 -3.10
CA ARG A 137 -1.98 24.90 -3.07
C ARG A 137 -0.60 24.86 -2.44
N HIS A 138 -0.46 25.16 -1.15
CA HIS A 138 0.82 25.17 -0.43
C HIS A 138 0.87 24.18 0.74
N ASP A 139 -0.15 23.36 0.89
CA ASP A 139 -0.28 22.44 2.03
C ASP A 139 -0.47 21.01 1.56
N VAL A 140 0.04 20.07 2.37
CA VAL A 140 -0.36 18.66 2.30
C VAL A 140 -1.41 18.40 3.36
N VAL A 141 -2.50 17.73 2.99
CA VAL A 141 -3.57 17.33 3.90
C VAL A 141 -3.54 15.81 4.04
N VAL A 142 -3.34 15.32 5.26
CA VAL A 142 -3.44 13.90 5.61
C VAL A 142 -4.78 13.68 6.29
N ASN A 143 -5.63 12.85 5.69
CA ASN A 143 -6.97 12.55 6.22
C ASN A 143 -7.13 11.05 6.52
N TYR A 144 -7.47 10.72 7.77
CA TYR A 144 -7.67 9.35 8.22
C TYR A 144 -9.15 8.94 8.15
N ASN A 145 -9.44 7.77 7.60
CA ASN A 145 -10.79 7.21 7.51
C ASN A 145 -10.78 5.75 8.03
N ASP A 146 -11.86 5.34 8.69
CA ASP A 146 -12.12 4.00 9.25
C ASP A 146 -13.48 3.44 8.79
#